data_AF-A0A2V9E311-F1
#
_entry.id   AF-A0A2V9E311-F1
#
_cell.length_a   1.000
_cell.length_b   1.000
_cell.length_c   1.000
_cell.angle_alpha   90.00
_cell.angle_beta   90.00
_cell.angle_gamma   90.00
#
_symmetry.space_group_name_H-M   'P 1'
#
loop_
_entity.id
_entity.type
_entity.pdbx_description
1 polymer ?
#
loop_
_entity_poly.entity_id
_entity_poly.type
_entity_poly.pdbx_seq_one_letter_code
_entity_poly.pdbx_strand_id
1 'polypeptide(L)'
;MKCAVHSDAEAVGYCRNCGKAMCSTCVRPVRDVLYCEECLATIVGIPAPTPAMATPVADSQYQMPASGLPPGSPNYARSNPVLAFFLGFLPGMGAFYNEQYGKGMIHLAIFLVLFITGIDSSMSGGATAALWICVAGLWVYMPVDAYRTAKARQAGETLSDPLDAFTKERPIGPILLIGAGVLLLLHNFDWFPWYRISQFFWPAVLIGAGVLMMRKRLDRRS
;
A
#
# COMPACT_ATOMS: atom_id res chain seq x y z
N MET A 1 19.28 19.02 29.49
CA MET A 1 17.91 18.49 29.27
C MET A 1 17.83 17.07 29.83
N LYS A 2 16.70 16.67 30.42
CA LYS A 2 16.60 15.42 31.20
C LYS A 2 16.35 14.20 30.33
N CYS A 3 16.81 13.04 30.78
CA CYS A 3 16.51 11.76 30.15
C CYS A 3 14.99 11.48 30.23
N ALA A 4 14.43 10.94 29.16
CA ALA A 4 13.01 10.64 29.08
C ALA A 4 12.56 9.45 29.95
N VAL A 5 13.52 8.66 30.46
CA VAL A 5 13.26 7.53 31.37
C VAL A 5 13.69 7.87 32.80
N HIS A 6 14.78 8.62 32.97
CA HIS A 6 15.30 9.00 34.27
C HIS A 6 15.26 10.53 34.43
N SER A 7 14.35 11.02 35.27
CA SER A 7 14.20 12.45 35.57
C SER A 7 15.43 13.06 36.27
N ASP A 8 16.28 12.20 36.84
CA ASP A 8 17.41 12.62 37.68
C ASP A 8 18.73 12.61 36.91
N ALA A 9 18.73 12.16 35.65
CA ALA A 9 19.92 12.10 34.80
C ALA A 9 19.80 13.08 33.61
N GLU A 10 20.90 13.75 33.28
CA GLU A 10 21.00 14.56 32.07
C GLU A 10 21.14 13.69 30.82
N ALA A 11 20.50 14.12 29.73
CA ALA A 11 20.58 13.45 28.44
C ALA A 11 21.90 13.78 27.74
N VAL A 12 22.57 12.75 27.25
CA VAL A 12 23.85 12.83 26.51
C VAL A 12 23.64 12.82 25.00
N GLY A 13 22.45 12.47 24.53
CA GLY A 13 22.12 12.45 23.11
C GLY A 13 20.68 12.00 22.85
N TYR A 14 20.35 11.85 21.57
CA TYR A 14 19.02 11.51 21.09
C TYR A 14 19.01 10.23 20.29
N CYS A 15 17.95 9.44 20.42
CA CYS A 15 17.75 8.29 19.55
C CYS A 15 17.50 8.75 18.09
N ARG A 16 18.24 8.19 17.12
CA ARG A 16 18.09 8.53 15.70
C ARG A 16 16.72 8.14 15.11
N ASN A 17 16.07 7.13 15.68
CA ASN A 17 14.80 6.61 15.16
C ASN A 17 13.58 7.35 15.72
N CYS A 18 13.55 7.59 17.05
CA CYS A 18 12.38 8.20 17.72
C CYS A 18 12.63 9.61 18.27
N GLY A 19 13.86 10.12 18.25
CA GLY A 19 14.20 11.45 18.75
C GLY A 19 14.18 11.59 20.27
N LYS A 20 14.03 10.50 21.03
CA LYS A 20 13.96 10.55 22.51
C LYS A 20 15.33 10.88 23.12
N ALA A 21 15.33 11.81 24.10
CA ALA A 21 16.52 12.21 24.85
C ALA A 21 16.90 11.16 25.90
N MET A 22 18.14 10.65 25.85
CA MET A 22 18.59 9.53 26.67
C MET A 22 19.87 9.89 27.45
N CYS A 23 19.98 9.41 28.69
CA CYS A 23 21.23 9.46 29.46
C CYS A 23 22.21 8.36 28.99
N SER A 24 23.44 8.42 29.49
CA SER A 24 24.51 7.45 29.18
C SER A 24 24.14 6.00 29.50
N THR A 25 23.23 5.77 30.46
CA THR A 25 22.78 4.43 30.84
C THR A 25 21.71 3.87 29.91
N CYS A 26 20.83 4.72 29.37
CA CYS A 26 19.70 4.27 28.56
C CYS A 26 20.01 4.23 27.05
N VAL A 27 21.11 4.83 26.63
CA VAL A 27 21.50 4.88 25.22
C VAL A 27 22.25 3.61 24.80
N ARG A 28 21.94 3.10 23.60
CA ARG A 28 22.64 1.98 22.97
C ARG A 28 23.41 2.51 21.75
N PRO A 29 24.73 2.74 21.86
CA PRO A 29 25.54 3.18 20.74
C PRO A 29 25.78 2.03 19.76
N VAL A 30 25.52 2.27 18.48
CA VAL A 30 25.85 1.38 17.37
C VAL A 30 26.70 2.18 16.39
N ARG A 31 28.02 2.01 16.47
CA ARG A 31 29.01 2.89 15.79
C ARG A 31 28.77 4.35 16.20
N ASP A 32 28.61 5.26 15.25
CA ASP A 32 28.41 6.70 15.50
C ASP A 32 26.94 7.09 15.72
N VAL A 33 26.04 6.13 15.96
CA VAL A 33 24.59 6.35 16.06
C VAL A 33 24.03 5.87 17.39
N LEU A 34 23.19 6.69 18.00
CA LEU A 34 22.54 6.42 19.28
C LEU A 34 21.10 5.89 19.08
N TYR A 35 20.76 4.79 19.73
CA TYR A 35 19.41 4.20 19.74
C TYR A 35 18.86 4.04 21.16
N CYS A 36 17.55 4.10 21.34
CA CYS A 36 16.88 3.62 22.56
C CYS A 36 16.70 2.09 22.49
N GLU A 37 16.50 1.46 23.64
CA GLU A 37 16.35 0.00 23.74
C GLU A 37 15.19 -0.53 22.90
N GLU A 38 14.03 0.14 22.91
CA GLU A 38 12.85 -0.32 22.17
C GLU A 38 13.05 -0.21 20.65
N CYS A 39 13.66 0.88 20.18
CA CYS A 39 13.94 1.06 18.76
C CYS A 39 14.99 0.05 18.29
N LEU A 40 16.02 -0.20 19.11
CA LEU A 40 17.03 -1.20 18.78
C LEU A 40 16.43 -2.61 18.77
N ALA A 41 15.60 -2.97 19.75
CA ALA A 41 14.90 -4.25 19.81
C ALA A 41 14.02 -4.48 18.57
N THR A 42 13.29 -3.43 18.15
CA THR A 42 12.46 -3.47 16.93
C THR A 42 13.32 -3.72 15.68
N ILE A 43 14.47 -3.06 15.57
CA ILE A 43 15.38 -3.21 14.42
C ILE A 43 16.03 -4.60 14.39
N VAL A 44 16.39 -5.16 15.56
CA VAL A 44 17.01 -6.48 15.69
C VAL A 44 15.98 -7.62 15.64
N GLY A 45 14.68 -7.31 15.59
CA GLY A 45 13.59 -8.28 15.50
C GLY A 45 13.29 -8.99 16.82
N ILE A 46 13.64 -8.38 17.96
CA ILE A 46 13.27 -8.86 19.29
C ILE A 46 11.87 -8.28 19.61
N PRO A 47 10.82 -9.10 19.73
CA PRO A 47 9.49 -8.61 20.03
C PRO A 47 9.47 -7.93 21.41
N ALA A 48 8.81 -6.77 21.50
CA ALA A 48 8.62 -6.08 22.77
C ALA A 48 7.91 -7.01 23.78
N PRO A 49 8.28 -6.97 25.07
CA PRO A 49 7.56 -7.73 26.09
C PRO A 49 6.09 -7.30 26.07
N THR A 50 5.19 -8.28 25.97
CA THR A 50 3.75 -8.07 26.15
C THR A 50 3.53 -7.28 27.43
N PRO A 51 2.85 -6.12 27.40
CA PRO A 51 2.58 -5.36 28.61
C PRO A 51 1.80 -6.24 29.58
N ALA A 52 2.39 -6.53 30.73
CA ALA A 52 1.66 -7.13 31.84
C ALA A 52 0.50 -6.20 32.18
N MET A 53 -0.71 -6.76 32.27
CA MET A 53 -1.91 -6.04 32.70
C MET A 53 -1.57 -5.23 33.95
N ALA A 54 -1.60 -3.90 33.82
CA ALA A 54 -1.38 -3.01 34.93
C ALA A 54 -2.49 -3.23 35.96
N THR A 55 -2.11 -3.70 37.15
CA THR A 55 -2.92 -3.58 38.35
C THR A 55 -3.20 -2.10 38.62
N PRO A 56 -4.43 -1.71 38.99
CA PRO A 56 -4.74 -0.32 39.26
C PRO A 56 -3.99 0.14 40.50
N VAL A 57 -3.02 1.05 40.31
CA VAL A 57 -2.33 1.73 41.41
C VAL A 57 -3.19 2.90 41.86
N ALA A 58 -3.40 2.99 43.18
CA ALA A 58 -4.25 3.97 43.84
C ALA A 58 -3.82 5.43 43.57
N ASP A 59 -4.82 6.32 43.60
CA ASP A 59 -4.77 7.77 43.38
C ASP A 59 -3.53 8.46 43.99
N SER A 60 -2.82 9.21 43.14
CA SER A 60 -1.82 10.20 43.57
C SER A 60 -2.36 11.60 43.30
N GLN A 61 -2.40 12.42 44.36
CA GLN A 61 -3.07 13.74 44.41
C GLN A 61 -2.30 14.90 43.73
N TYR A 62 -1.44 14.60 42.76
CA TYR A 62 -0.78 15.64 41.94
C TYR A 62 -1.28 15.57 40.50
N GLN A 63 -2.46 16.15 40.29
CA GLN A 63 -3.07 16.31 38.99
C GLN A 63 -2.46 17.53 38.29
N MET A 64 -1.60 17.30 37.31
CA MET A 64 -1.27 18.32 36.32
C MET A 64 -2.53 18.60 35.48
N PRO A 65 -2.80 19.86 35.08
CA PRO A 65 -3.89 20.15 34.18
C PRO A 65 -3.62 19.42 32.86
N ALA A 66 -4.54 18.53 32.50
CA ALA A 66 -4.50 17.81 31.23
C ALA A 66 -4.39 18.83 30.10
N SER A 67 -3.22 18.93 29.47
CA SER A 67 -3.13 19.45 28.13
C SER A 67 -4.03 18.54 27.29
N GLY A 68 -5.12 19.13 26.79
CA GLY A 68 -6.25 18.45 26.16
C GLY A 68 -5.95 17.82 24.81
N LEU A 69 -4.86 17.05 24.70
CA LEU A 69 -4.80 16.02 23.69
C LEU A 69 -5.47 14.77 24.28
N PRO A 70 -6.60 14.32 23.72
CA PRO A 70 -7.28 13.14 24.24
C PRO A 70 -6.31 11.96 24.29
N PRO A 71 -6.36 11.11 25.34
CA PRO A 71 -5.65 9.84 25.33
C PRO A 71 -6.03 9.14 24.04
N GLY A 72 -5.01 8.77 23.24
CA GLY A 72 -5.19 8.04 22.00
C GLY A 72 -5.99 6.78 22.31
N SER A 73 -7.31 6.89 22.16
CA SER A 73 -8.21 5.77 22.35
C SER A 73 -7.76 4.68 21.40
N PRO A 74 -7.81 3.40 21.79
CA PRO A 74 -7.58 2.28 20.86
C PRO A 74 -8.57 2.28 19.67
N ASN A 75 -9.51 3.23 19.63
CA ASN A 75 -10.47 3.45 18.56
C ASN A 75 -9.97 4.35 17.42
N TYR A 76 -8.81 5.03 17.52
CA TYR A 76 -8.34 5.94 16.46
C TYR A 76 -7.85 5.21 15.18
N ALA A 77 -7.62 3.90 15.24
CA ALA A 77 -7.32 3.08 14.06
C ALA A 77 -8.56 2.36 13.48
N ARG A 78 -9.78 2.68 13.95
CA ARG A 78 -11.00 2.16 13.36
C ARG A 78 -11.37 3.03 12.16
N SER A 79 -10.78 2.74 11.00
CA SER A 79 -11.12 3.40 9.72
C SER A 79 -12.65 3.51 9.57
N ASN A 80 -13.16 4.70 9.29
CA ASN A 80 -14.61 4.90 9.15
C ASN A 80 -15.04 4.46 7.74
N PRO A 81 -15.88 3.41 7.59
CA PRO A 81 -16.21 2.85 6.29
C PRO A 81 -17.04 3.80 5.44
N VAL A 82 -17.83 4.68 6.06
CA VAL A 82 -18.59 5.70 5.34
C VAL A 82 -17.66 6.74 4.74
N LEU A 83 -16.62 7.15 5.48
CA LEU A 83 -15.60 8.05 4.96
C LEU A 83 -14.82 7.39 3.82
N ALA A 84 -14.42 6.13 3.99
CA ALA A 84 -13.75 5.35 2.95
C ALA A 84 -14.58 5.25 1.66
N PHE A 85 -15.91 5.09 1.78
CA PHE A 85 -16.83 5.08 0.63
C PHE A 85 -16.80 6.39 -0.15
N PHE A 86 -16.95 7.53 0.53
CA PHE A 86 -16.92 8.85 -0.13
C PHE A 86 -15.54 9.16 -0.74
N LEU A 87 -14.46 8.77 -0.06
CA LEU A 87 -13.11 8.88 -0.61
C LEU A 87 -12.89 7.95 -1.80
N GLY A 88 -13.64 6.85 -1.91
CA GLY A 88 -13.53 5.92 -3.03
C GLY A 88 -14.08 6.45 -4.36
N PHE A 89 -14.86 7.53 -4.37
CA PHE A 89 -15.26 8.21 -5.63
C PHE A 89 -14.08 8.91 -6.32
N LEU A 90 -13.05 9.25 -5.54
CA LEU A 90 -11.80 9.74 -6.06
C LEU A 90 -10.90 8.53 -6.37
N PRO A 91 -10.43 8.37 -7.62
CA PRO A 91 -9.64 7.21 -8.03
C PRO A 91 -8.45 6.95 -7.09
N GLY A 92 -8.44 5.78 -6.44
CA GLY A 92 -7.36 5.36 -5.54
C GLY A 92 -7.40 5.93 -4.11
N MET A 93 -8.07 7.05 -3.85
CA MET A 93 -8.09 7.74 -2.53
C MET A 93 -8.70 6.89 -1.40
N GLY A 94 -9.76 6.13 -1.69
CA GLY A 94 -10.36 5.22 -0.71
C GLY A 94 -9.42 4.10 -0.24
N ALA A 95 -8.51 3.65 -1.11
CA ALA A 95 -7.50 2.65 -0.75
C ALA A 95 -6.31 3.25 0.02
N PHE A 96 -5.92 4.50 -0.29
CA PHE A 96 -4.95 5.26 0.50
C PHE A 96 -5.43 5.51 1.94
N TYR A 97 -6.73 5.84 2.11
CA TYR A 97 -7.34 5.96 3.44
C TYR A 97 -7.30 4.65 4.24
N ASN A 98 -7.41 3.51 3.54
CA ASN A 98 -7.35 2.18 4.13
C ASN A 98 -5.92 1.63 4.24
N GLU A 99 -4.88 2.46 4.05
CA GLU A 99 -3.45 2.06 4.11
C GLU A 99 -3.07 0.92 3.15
N GLN A 100 -3.78 0.79 2.03
CA GLN A 100 -3.46 -0.15 0.95
C GLN A 100 -2.90 0.63 -0.24
N TYR A 101 -1.66 1.09 -0.10
CA TYR A 101 -0.99 1.94 -1.09
C TYR A 101 -0.91 1.26 -2.46
N GLY A 102 -0.69 -0.06 -2.50
CA GLY A 102 -0.59 -0.76 -3.77
C GLY A 102 -1.90 -0.95 -4.48
N LYS A 103 -2.95 -1.26 -3.73
CA LYS A 103 -4.31 -1.27 -4.27
C LYS A 103 -4.71 0.12 -4.77
N GLY A 104 -4.33 1.18 -4.07
CA GLY A 104 -4.56 2.58 -4.50
C GLY A 104 -3.85 2.93 -5.80
N MET A 105 -2.58 2.58 -5.94
CA MET A 105 -1.82 2.81 -7.18
C MET A 105 -2.39 2.04 -8.37
N ILE A 106 -2.87 0.81 -8.17
CA ILE A 106 -3.50 0.01 -9.25
C ILE A 106 -4.79 0.68 -9.74
N HIS A 107 -5.68 1.09 -8.84
CA HIS A 107 -6.93 1.76 -9.22
C HIS A 107 -6.66 3.09 -9.95
N LEU A 108 -5.70 3.87 -9.47
CA LEU A 108 -5.28 5.12 -10.10
C LEU A 108 -4.71 4.87 -11.50
N ALA A 109 -3.80 3.90 -11.65
CA ALA A 109 -3.17 3.59 -12.94
C ALA A 109 -4.19 3.09 -13.96
N ILE A 110 -5.07 2.14 -13.59
CA ILE A 110 -6.10 1.60 -14.49
C ILE A 110 -7.06 2.71 -14.91
N PHE A 111 -7.54 3.52 -13.96
CA PHE A 111 -8.46 4.61 -14.27
C PHE A 111 -7.81 5.64 -15.20
N LEU A 112 -6.58 6.06 -14.91
CA LEU A 112 -5.85 7.03 -15.72
C LEU A 112 -5.64 6.52 -17.16
N VAL A 113 -5.21 5.26 -17.33
CA VAL A 113 -4.99 4.66 -18.65
C VAL A 113 -6.29 4.56 -19.43
N LEU A 114 -7.38 4.08 -18.80
CA LEU A 114 -8.69 3.98 -19.47
C LEU A 114 -9.28 5.35 -19.80
N PHE A 115 -9.08 6.34 -18.93
CA PHE A 115 -9.57 7.70 -19.15
C PHE A 115 -8.81 8.37 -20.30
N ILE A 116 -7.47 8.31 -20.31
CA ILE A 116 -6.62 8.89 -21.37
C ILE A 116 -6.90 8.21 -22.72
N THR A 117 -7.01 6.88 -22.75
CA THR A 117 -7.33 6.16 -24.01
C THR A 117 -8.77 6.42 -24.46
N GLY A 118 -9.71 6.62 -23.53
CA GLY A 118 -11.09 6.95 -23.82
C GLY A 118 -11.28 8.35 -24.42
N ILE A 119 -10.50 9.35 -23.98
CA ILE A 119 -10.57 10.73 -24.50
C ILE A 119 -9.85 10.89 -25.85
N ASP A 120 -8.83 10.08 -26.15
CA ASP A 120 -8.01 10.22 -27.36
C ASP A 120 -8.76 9.84 -28.67
N SER A 121 -9.98 9.29 -28.59
CA SER A 121 -10.94 9.10 -29.70
C SER A 121 -10.42 8.41 -30.99
N SER A 122 -9.22 7.83 -30.98
CA SER A 122 -8.64 7.06 -32.09
C SER A 122 -9.32 5.70 -32.30
N MET A 123 -10.31 5.36 -31.47
CA MET A 123 -11.04 4.08 -31.46
C MET A 123 -12.43 4.21 -32.08
N SER A 124 -12.85 3.19 -32.84
CA SER A 124 -14.18 3.12 -33.44
C SER A 124 -15.28 3.06 -32.37
N GLY A 125 -16.45 3.64 -32.66
CA GLY A 125 -17.49 3.99 -31.68
C GLY A 125 -17.97 2.87 -30.72
N GLY A 126 -17.89 1.60 -31.12
CA GLY A 126 -18.22 0.48 -30.22
C GLY A 126 -17.16 0.26 -29.13
N ALA A 127 -15.88 0.46 -29.46
CA ALA A 127 -14.79 0.27 -28.52
C ALA A 127 -14.68 1.45 -27.53
N THR A 128 -14.99 2.67 -27.97
CA THR A 128 -15.09 3.83 -27.06
C THR A 128 -16.25 3.64 -26.08
N ALA A 129 -17.42 3.19 -26.55
CA ALA A 129 -18.56 2.90 -25.67
C ALA A 129 -18.21 1.83 -24.61
N ALA A 130 -17.53 0.75 -25.00
CA ALA A 130 -17.08 -0.28 -24.07
C ALA A 130 -16.10 0.26 -23.01
N LEU A 131 -15.16 1.13 -23.41
CA LEU A 131 -14.24 1.78 -22.47
C LEU A 131 -14.98 2.66 -21.45
N TRP A 132 -15.93 3.48 -21.90
CA TRP A 132 -16.72 4.33 -21.00
C TRP A 132 -17.60 3.51 -20.05
N ILE A 133 -18.11 2.35 -20.48
CA ILE A 133 -18.80 1.40 -19.60
C ILE A 133 -17.84 0.85 -18.54
N CYS A 134 -16.61 0.48 -18.91
CA CYS A 134 -15.60 0.02 -17.96
C CYS A 134 -15.22 1.12 -16.95
N VAL A 135 -15.04 2.36 -17.40
CA VAL A 135 -14.75 3.52 -16.53
C VAL A 135 -15.90 3.76 -15.55
N ALA A 136 -17.15 3.73 -16.02
CA ALA A 136 -18.33 3.86 -15.15
C ALA A 136 -18.41 2.71 -14.13
N GLY A 137 -18.13 1.49 -14.55
CA GLY A 137 -18.08 0.32 -13.66
C GLY A 137 -16.99 0.46 -12.58
N LEU A 138 -15.79 0.90 -12.96
CA LEU A 138 -14.68 1.18 -12.03
C LEU A 138 -15.03 2.30 -11.05
N TRP A 139 -15.69 3.35 -11.52
CA TRP A 139 -16.09 4.49 -10.69
C TRP A 139 -17.13 4.11 -9.63
N VAL A 140 -18.03 3.16 -9.91
CA VAL A 140 -18.97 2.61 -8.91
C VAL A 140 -18.32 1.54 -8.03
N TYR A 141 -17.40 0.75 -8.60
CA TYR A 141 -16.69 -0.31 -7.89
C TYR A 141 -15.78 0.24 -6.78
N MET A 142 -15.02 1.31 -7.05
CA MET A 142 -14.04 1.86 -6.11
C MET A 142 -14.61 2.32 -4.75
N PRO A 143 -15.74 3.04 -4.67
CA PRO A 143 -16.43 3.34 -3.42
C PRO A 143 -16.82 2.09 -2.62
N VAL A 144 -17.41 1.09 -3.31
CA VAL A 144 -17.87 -0.15 -2.68
C VAL A 144 -16.69 -0.96 -2.16
N ASP A 145 -15.61 -1.03 -2.93
CA ASP A 145 -14.37 -1.69 -2.55
C ASP A 145 -13.73 -1.03 -1.33
N ALA A 146 -13.63 0.31 -1.31
CA ALA A 146 -13.12 1.07 -0.17
C ALA A 146 -13.97 0.87 1.10
N TYR A 147 -15.30 0.83 0.97
CA TYR A 147 -16.21 0.52 2.08
C TYR A 147 -16.00 -0.89 2.63
N ARG A 148 -15.92 -1.90 1.75
CA ARG A 148 -15.72 -3.30 2.14
C ARG A 148 -14.37 -3.50 2.82
N THR A 149 -13.31 -2.87 2.30
CA THR A 149 -11.98 -2.91 2.90
C THR A 149 -11.93 -2.23 4.26
N ALA A 150 -12.55 -1.06 4.41
CA ALA A 150 -12.64 -0.40 5.71
C ALA A 150 -13.39 -1.26 6.74
N LYS A 151 -14.53 -1.85 6.34
CA LYS A 151 -15.31 -2.75 7.21
C LYS A 151 -14.52 -4.00 7.63
N ALA A 152 -13.72 -4.56 6.73
CA ALA A 152 -12.86 -5.69 7.05
C ALA A 152 -11.71 -5.31 8.01
N ARG A 153 -11.10 -4.12 7.85
CA ARG A 153 -10.12 -3.59 8.82
C ARG A 153 -10.76 -3.33 10.19
N GLN A 154 -12.00 -2.85 10.24
CA GLN A 154 -12.74 -2.68 11.50
C GLN A 154 -12.97 -4.01 12.22
N ALA A 155 -13.10 -5.12 11.48
CA ALA A 155 -13.24 -6.47 12.01
C ALA A 155 -11.92 -7.07 12.51
N GLY A 156 -10.80 -6.36 12.38
CA GLY A 156 -9.48 -6.81 12.83
C GLY A 156 -8.72 -7.68 11.82
N GLU A 157 -9.23 -7.81 10.59
CA GLU A 157 -8.52 -8.52 9.52
C GLU A 157 -7.36 -7.65 8.99
N THR A 158 -6.14 -8.18 9.01
CA THR A 158 -4.99 -7.59 8.34
C THR A 158 -5.03 -7.96 6.85
N LEU A 159 -5.59 -7.08 6.03
CA LEU A 159 -5.58 -7.30 4.58
C LEU A 159 -4.17 -7.05 4.02
N SER A 160 -3.62 -8.05 3.34
CA SER A 160 -2.35 -7.95 2.63
C SER A 160 -2.46 -7.00 1.43
N ASP A 161 -1.45 -6.16 1.22
CA ASP A 161 -1.38 -5.29 0.06
C ASP A 161 -0.96 -6.10 -1.19
N PRO A 162 -1.70 -6.03 -2.30
CA PRO A 162 -1.34 -6.72 -3.54
C PRO A 162 0.04 -6.32 -4.07
N LEU A 163 0.54 -5.10 -3.84
CA LEU A 163 1.92 -4.75 -4.23
C LEU A 163 2.99 -5.36 -3.32
N ASP A 164 2.70 -5.54 -2.03
CA ASP A 164 3.63 -6.22 -1.12
C ASP A 164 3.76 -7.70 -1.53
N ALA A 165 2.65 -8.35 -1.89
CA ALA A 165 2.67 -9.70 -2.45
C ALA A 165 3.48 -9.76 -3.76
N PHE A 166 3.26 -8.77 -4.66
CA PHE A 166 3.99 -8.69 -5.93
C PHE A 166 5.48 -8.43 -5.76
N THR A 167 5.90 -7.76 -4.67
CA THR A 167 7.31 -7.41 -4.43
C THR A 167 8.04 -8.51 -3.64
N LYS A 168 7.34 -9.17 -2.72
CA LYS A 168 7.92 -10.16 -1.81
C LYS A 168 8.06 -11.55 -2.44
N GLU A 169 7.20 -11.92 -3.38
CA GLU A 169 7.19 -13.28 -3.94
C GLU A 169 7.91 -13.42 -5.28
N ARG A 170 7.95 -12.39 -6.14
CA ARG A 170 8.69 -12.43 -7.42
C ARG A 170 9.11 -11.02 -7.86
N PRO A 171 10.34 -10.79 -8.35
CA PRO A 171 10.80 -9.47 -8.80
C PRO A 171 10.20 -9.06 -10.17
N ILE A 172 8.89 -9.24 -10.36
CA ILE A 172 8.18 -8.96 -11.61
C ILE A 172 8.16 -7.44 -11.87
N GLY A 173 8.05 -6.61 -10.82
CA GLY A 173 8.08 -5.15 -10.94
C GLY A 173 9.35 -4.63 -11.63
N PRO A 174 10.55 -4.93 -11.10
CA PRO A 174 11.81 -4.58 -11.75
C PRO A 174 11.96 -5.16 -13.16
N ILE A 175 11.54 -6.41 -13.39
CA ILE A 175 11.62 -7.06 -14.72
C ILE A 175 10.72 -6.34 -15.73
N LEU A 176 9.50 -5.97 -15.36
CA LEU A 176 8.59 -5.18 -16.21
C LEU A 176 9.12 -3.78 -16.46
N LEU A 177 9.72 -3.13 -15.46
CA LEU A 177 10.31 -1.80 -15.60
C LEU A 177 11.50 -1.82 -16.57
N ILE A 178 12.39 -2.83 -16.44
CA ILE A 178 13.52 -3.03 -17.34
C ILE A 178 13.00 -3.35 -18.76
N GLY A 179 12.04 -4.26 -18.89
CA GLY A 179 11.43 -4.61 -20.17
C GLY A 179 10.76 -3.41 -20.86
N ALA A 180 9.99 -2.61 -20.11
CA ALA A 180 9.35 -1.40 -20.61
C ALA A 180 10.39 -0.34 -21.01
N GLY A 181 11.45 -0.15 -20.22
CA GLY A 181 12.55 0.77 -20.54
C GLY A 181 13.31 0.36 -21.81
N VAL A 182 13.62 -0.93 -21.95
CA VAL A 182 14.22 -1.49 -23.17
C VAL A 182 13.30 -1.29 -24.37
N LEU A 183 12.00 -1.56 -24.21
CA LEU A 183 11.03 -1.38 -25.28
C LEU A 183 10.89 0.08 -25.74
N LEU A 184 10.91 1.02 -24.79
CA LEU A 184 10.83 2.45 -25.06
C LEU A 184 12.11 2.96 -25.75
N LEU A 185 13.28 2.42 -25.38
CA LEU A 185 14.54 2.61 -26.08
C LEU A 185 14.46 2.12 -27.54
N LEU A 186 13.98 0.89 -27.77
CA LEU A 186 13.82 0.36 -29.13
C LEU A 186 12.79 1.14 -29.96
N HIS A 187 11.74 1.66 -29.34
CA HIS A 187 10.77 2.53 -29.99
C HIS A 187 11.41 3.84 -30.48
N ASN A 188 12.34 4.41 -29.72
CA ASN A 188 13.03 5.64 -30.08
C ASN A 188 14.02 5.47 -31.26
N PHE A 189 14.47 4.24 -31.53
CA PHE A 189 15.38 3.95 -32.65
C PHE A 189 14.67 3.76 -34.00
N ASP A 190 13.33 3.85 -34.06
CA ASP A 190 12.50 3.63 -35.26
C ASP A 190 12.78 2.30 -36.00
N TRP A 191 13.49 1.38 -35.32
CA TRP A 191 13.98 0.12 -35.88
C TRP A 191 12.82 -0.87 -36.11
N PHE A 192 11.72 -0.71 -35.37
CA PHE A 192 10.60 -1.63 -35.36
C PHE A 192 9.28 -0.90 -35.64
N PRO A 193 8.56 -1.19 -36.76
CA PRO A 193 7.21 -0.68 -36.98
C PRO A 193 6.23 -1.36 -36.02
N TRP A 194 6.19 -0.87 -34.78
CA TRP A 194 5.44 -1.40 -33.64
C TRP A 194 3.94 -1.55 -33.93
N TYR A 195 3.41 -0.70 -34.81
CA TYR A 195 2.04 -0.75 -35.32
C TYR A 195 1.70 -2.09 -35.99
N ARG A 196 2.58 -2.62 -36.86
CA ARG A 196 2.32 -3.89 -37.57
C ARG A 196 2.43 -5.10 -36.64
N ILE A 197 3.37 -5.11 -35.72
CA ILE A 197 3.61 -6.27 -34.85
C ILE A 197 2.54 -6.38 -33.76
N SER A 198 2.10 -5.28 -33.17
CA SER A 198 1.01 -5.34 -32.19
C SER A 198 -0.30 -5.83 -32.83
N GLN A 199 -0.57 -5.47 -34.10
CA GLN A 199 -1.74 -5.96 -34.83
C GLN A 199 -1.72 -7.47 -35.09
N PHE A 200 -0.54 -8.10 -35.29
CA PHE A 200 -0.45 -9.55 -35.50
C PHE A 200 -0.29 -10.36 -34.21
N PHE A 201 0.37 -9.78 -33.21
CA PHE A 201 0.67 -10.46 -31.95
C PHE A 201 -0.60 -10.78 -31.14
N TRP A 202 -1.50 -9.81 -30.98
CA TRP A 202 -2.73 -10.01 -30.22
C TRP A 202 -3.67 -11.08 -30.82
N PRO A 203 -3.95 -11.10 -32.14
CA PRO A 203 -4.70 -12.19 -32.76
C PRO A 203 -4.04 -13.55 -32.62
N ALA A 204 -2.72 -13.64 -32.81
CA ALA A 204 -1.99 -14.90 -32.67
C ALA A 204 -2.05 -15.45 -31.24
N VAL A 205 -1.94 -14.57 -30.23
CA VAL A 205 -2.08 -14.93 -28.81
C VAL A 205 -3.50 -15.39 -28.51
N LEU A 206 -4.53 -14.71 -29.02
CA LEU A 206 -5.93 -15.11 -28.82
C LEU A 206 -6.24 -16.46 -29.48
N ILE A 207 -5.74 -16.70 -30.69
CA ILE A 207 -5.87 -17.99 -31.38
C ILE A 207 -5.17 -19.08 -30.54
N GLY A 208 -3.93 -18.85 -30.10
CA GLY A 208 -3.18 -19.79 -29.28
C GLY A 208 -3.88 -20.11 -27.94
N ALA A 209 -4.38 -19.08 -27.25
CA ALA A 209 -5.14 -19.23 -26.00
C ALA A 209 -6.45 -20.01 -26.23
N GLY A 210 -7.15 -19.75 -27.33
CA GLY A 210 -8.34 -20.49 -27.73
C GLY A 210 -8.06 -21.97 -27.98
N VAL A 211 -6.99 -22.29 -28.72
CA VAL A 211 -6.55 -23.68 -28.94
C VAL A 211 -6.17 -24.37 -27.62
N LEU A 212 -5.48 -23.68 -26.72
CA LEU A 212 -5.11 -24.21 -25.41
C LEU A 212 -6.32 -24.51 -24.53
N MET A 213 -7.32 -23.61 -24.48
CA MET A 213 -8.57 -23.86 -23.77
C MET A 213 -9.33 -25.04 -24.37
N MET A 214 -9.34 -25.18 -25.69
CA MET A 214 -10.01 -26.29 -26.38
C MET A 214 -9.34 -27.63 -26.08
N ARG A 215 -8.00 -27.70 -26.09
CA ARG A 215 -7.25 -28.89 -25.70
C ARG A 215 -7.51 -29.27 -24.24
N LYS A 216 -7.42 -28.31 -23.32
CA LYS A 216 -7.75 -28.54 -21.91
C LYS A 216 -9.19 -29.02 -21.70
N ARG A 217 -10.12 -28.66 -22.58
CA ARG A 217 -11.51 -29.10 -22.52
C ARG A 217 -11.71 -30.52 -23.07
N LEU A 218 -10.91 -30.91 -24.07
CA LEU A 218 -10.92 -32.26 -24.65
C LEU A 218 -10.22 -33.26 -23.72
N ASP A 219 -9.08 -32.89 -23.14
CA ASP A 219 -8.34 -33.71 -22.17
C ASP A 219 -9.15 -34.00 -20.88
N ARG A 220 -10.14 -33.15 -20.57
CA ARG A 220 -11.03 -33.32 -19.41
C ARG A 220 -12.24 -34.22 -19.69
N ARG A 221 -12.45 -34.63 -20.94
CA ARG A 221 -13.58 -35.47 -21.38
C ARG A 221 -13.17 -36.92 -21.71
N SER A 222 -11.87 -37.22 -21.81
CA SER A 222 -11.30 -38.58 -21.88
C SER A 222 -10.92 -39.07 -20.49
#